data_AF-A0A7C2LFX7-F1
#
_entry.id   AF-A0A7C2LFX7-F1
#
_cell.length_a   1.000
_cell.length_b   1.000
_cell.length_c   1.000
_cell.angle_alpha   90.00
_cell.angle_beta   90.00
_cell.angle_gamma   90.00
#
_symmetry.space_group_name_H-M   'P 1'
#
loop_
_entity.id
_entity.type
_entity.pdbx_description
1 polymer ?
#
loop_
_entity_poly.entity_id
_entity_poly.type
_entity_poly.pdbx_seq_one_letter_code
_entity_poly.pdbx_strand_id
1 'polypeptide(L)'
;MSELAEWKLKLSQKTSTDDAVDQLISRFFDTFGYGTGYADYVTTDTLLSGFYSSLMLGIPLADVVPWQLLFKVELPSPEEYLRGVLLEIRRVRPEEVLPQLETIDRLLGYVFEPEWSGYIQQQIPGKAVYGRSRYDQSYFDPTAVANFLRSTAYAFAKKGTSDQAVRAKIRAAAEVLGIEPALAEDLHNRLAMFSAAKAQGALANYAWADATELTDGRVRFRAYDGSEVEVEVDGVLDALVGCYADLSFADLCFATPEDYGRYYPLRYDPSVAQVALEYMVSLFSRGFRERYLVTPLLIANYQTAEQRARAVTDMAERYSVPTSHRLALERAVDSFLDSRGAATDPVTRNLYRVAVLDLYGSLYGVHRWGDEMQRSMTRGQLKEFWVRRWSEAGLDAPLLADLFDAVIGTVDALGAARMAEVAKSLRRRLQALRSR
;
A
#
# COMPACT_ATOMS: atom_id res chain seq x y z
N MET A 1 -22.53 -31.54 1.41
CA MET A 1 -21.22 -31.01 1.85
C MET A 1 -21.45 -29.64 2.48
N SER A 2 -20.75 -29.30 3.56
CA SER A 2 -20.82 -27.94 4.12
C SER A 2 -20.22 -26.94 3.11
N GLU A 3 -20.72 -25.71 3.09
CA GLU A 3 -20.23 -24.62 2.21
C GLU A 3 -18.69 -24.47 2.28
N LEU A 4 -18.11 -24.64 3.48
CA LEU A 4 -16.67 -24.60 3.70
C LEU A 4 -15.91 -25.73 2.99
N ALA A 5 -16.47 -26.94 2.92
CA ALA A 5 -15.82 -28.07 2.26
C ALA A 5 -15.74 -27.87 0.74
N GLU A 6 -16.78 -27.30 0.15
CA GLU A 6 -16.79 -26.95 -1.28
C GLU A 6 -15.75 -25.85 -1.59
N TRP A 7 -15.65 -24.83 -0.72
CA TRP A 7 -14.63 -23.79 -0.85
C TRP A 7 -13.20 -24.34 -0.79
N LYS A 8 -12.93 -25.24 0.15
CA LYS A 8 -11.62 -25.89 0.28
C LYS A 8 -11.25 -26.66 -0.99
N LEU A 9 -12.18 -27.44 -1.53
CA LEU A 9 -11.95 -28.19 -2.77
C LEU A 9 -11.67 -27.26 -3.96
N LYS A 10 -12.49 -26.22 -4.14
CA LYS A 10 -12.31 -25.22 -5.20
C LYS A 10 -10.96 -24.51 -5.09
N LEU A 11 -10.56 -24.13 -3.88
CA LEU A 11 -9.28 -23.47 -3.66
C LEU A 11 -8.12 -24.42 -3.99
N SER A 12 -8.22 -25.67 -3.53
CA SER A 12 -7.21 -26.70 -3.73
C SER A 12 -6.89 -26.87 -5.22
N GLN A 13 -7.93 -27.10 -6.02
CA GLN A 13 -7.89 -27.30 -7.47
C GLN A 13 -7.47 -26.07 -8.29
N LYS A 14 -7.50 -24.88 -7.68
CA LYS A 14 -7.13 -23.62 -8.37
C LYS A 14 -5.73 -23.14 -8.06
N THR A 15 -5.12 -23.59 -6.96
CA THR A 15 -3.92 -22.93 -6.43
C THR A 15 -2.84 -23.86 -5.89
N SER A 16 -3.15 -25.12 -5.59
CA SER A 16 -2.27 -25.90 -4.69
C SER A 16 -1.99 -27.34 -5.13
N THR A 17 -2.71 -27.87 -6.12
CA THR A 17 -2.37 -29.16 -6.75
C THR A 17 -1.34 -28.95 -7.86
N ASP A 18 -0.62 -30.01 -8.25
CA ASP A 18 0.38 -29.90 -9.34
C ASP A 18 -0.27 -29.40 -10.64
N ASP A 19 -1.40 -29.98 -11.06
CA ASP A 19 -2.18 -29.50 -12.22
C ASP A 19 -2.57 -28.02 -12.11
N ALA A 20 -2.89 -27.55 -10.90
CA ALA A 20 -3.27 -26.16 -10.68
C ALA A 20 -2.07 -25.22 -10.80
N VAL A 21 -0.91 -25.64 -10.31
CA VAL A 21 0.35 -24.90 -10.43
C VAL A 21 0.71 -24.77 -11.90
N ASP A 22 0.67 -25.86 -12.67
CA ASP A 22 0.99 -25.84 -14.10
C ASP A 22 0.04 -24.94 -14.88
N GLN A 23 -1.27 -25.03 -14.61
CA GLN A 23 -2.26 -24.13 -15.22
C GLN A 23 -2.03 -22.67 -14.86
N LEU A 24 -1.66 -22.37 -13.60
CA LEU A 24 -1.34 -21.01 -13.18
C LEU A 24 -0.08 -20.49 -13.88
N ILE A 25 0.97 -21.31 -14.01
CA ILE A 25 2.19 -20.93 -14.73
C ILE A 25 1.83 -20.52 -16.16
N SER A 26 1.10 -21.35 -16.90
CA SER A 26 0.66 -21.03 -18.27
C SER A 26 -0.14 -19.74 -18.33
N ARG A 27 -1.09 -19.53 -17.41
CA ARG A 27 -1.86 -18.27 -17.33
C ARG A 27 -0.98 -17.05 -17.05
N PHE A 28 0.04 -17.19 -16.21
CA PHE A 28 0.99 -16.11 -15.93
C PHE A 28 1.90 -15.81 -17.14
N PHE A 29 2.23 -16.81 -17.95
CA PHE A 29 2.86 -16.57 -19.26
C PHE A 29 1.93 -15.82 -20.21
N ASP A 30 0.68 -16.28 -20.36
CA ASP A 30 -0.31 -15.65 -21.26
C ASP A 30 -0.61 -14.20 -20.87
N THR A 31 -0.58 -13.91 -19.57
CA THR A 31 -0.87 -12.57 -19.02
C THR A 31 0.39 -11.75 -18.74
N PHE A 32 1.60 -12.23 -19.09
CA PHE A 32 2.84 -11.59 -18.70
C PHE A 32 2.92 -10.12 -19.14
N GLY A 33 2.63 -9.83 -20.41
CA GLY A 33 2.67 -8.47 -20.95
C GLY A 33 1.70 -7.53 -20.24
N TYR A 34 0.43 -7.94 -20.10
CA TYR A 34 -0.58 -7.15 -19.40
C TYR A 34 -0.24 -6.98 -17.92
N GLY A 35 0.12 -8.06 -17.22
CA GLY A 35 0.40 -8.05 -15.79
C GLY A 35 1.63 -7.21 -15.43
N THR A 36 2.71 -7.31 -16.22
CA THR A 36 3.93 -6.51 -15.99
C THR A 36 3.79 -5.06 -16.43
N GLY A 37 2.98 -4.77 -17.45
CA GLY A 37 2.62 -3.40 -17.85
C GLY A 37 1.76 -2.72 -16.77
N TYR A 38 0.69 -3.38 -16.32
CA TYR A 38 -0.16 -2.88 -15.24
C TYR A 38 0.62 -2.70 -13.93
N ALA A 39 1.48 -3.66 -13.58
CA ALA A 39 2.28 -3.56 -12.39
C ALA A 39 3.25 -2.39 -12.43
N ASP A 40 3.89 -2.12 -13.57
CA ASP A 40 4.74 -0.95 -13.73
C ASP A 40 3.94 0.36 -13.63
N TYR A 41 2.79 0.42 -14.31
CA TYR A 41 1.87 1.57 -14.26
C TYR A 41 1.45 1.92 -12.82
N VAL A 42 1.15 0.92 -11.98
CA VAL A 42 0.76 1.14 -10.58
C VAL A 42 1.97 1.35 -9.67
N THR A 43 3.04 0.58 -9.85
CA THR A 43 4.21 0.59 -8.95
C THR A 43 4.99 1.89 -9.11
N THR A 44 5.29 2.31 -10.34
CA THR A 44 6.00 3.56 -10.62
C THR A 44 5.23 4.76 -10.06
N ASP A 45 3.93 4.80 -10.27
CA ASP A 45 3.04 5.82 -9.71
C ASP A 45 3.08 5.87 -8.17
N THR A 46 3.02 4.71 -7.54
CA THR A 46 3.05 4.59 -6.07
C THR A 46 4.43 4.98 -5.51
N LEU A 47 5.51 4.56 -6.17
CA LEU A 47 6.89 4.86 -5.75
C LEU A 47 7.18 6.36 -5.87
N LEU A 48 6.81 6.99 -6.99
CA LEU A 48 6.95 8.42 -7.20
C LEU A 48 6.06 9.22 -6.24
N SER A 49 4.81 8.80 -5.99
CA SER A 49 3.99 9.42 -4.94
C SER A 49 4.68 9.34 -3.56
N GLY A 50 5.43 8.26 -3.31
CA GLY A 50 6.24 8.10 -2.10
C GLY A 50 7.34 9.16 -1.93
N PHE A 51 7.83 9.76 -3.02
CA PHE A 51 8.79 10.87 -2.95
C PHE A 51 8.22 12.10 -2.27
N TYR A 52 6.91 12.34 -2.35
CA TYR A 52 6.27 13.42 -1.61
C TYR A 52 6.57 13.34 -0.10
N SER A 53 6.44 12.15 0.51
CA SER A 53 6.79 11.97 1.93
C SER A 53 8.26 12.27 2.23
N SER A 54 9.15 11.97 1.29
CA SER A 54 10.58 12.23 1.50
C SER A 54 10.95 13.69 1.30
N LEU A 55 10.40 14.33 0.28
CA LEU A 55 10.77 15.69 -0.10
C LEU A 55 10.05 16.74 0.77
N MET A 56 8.80 16.49 1.16
CA MET A 56 7.98 17.46 1.89
C MET A 56 7.93 17.18 3.39
N LEU A 57 7.97 15.89 3.78
CA LEU A 57 7.73 15.48 5.16
C LEU A 57 8.98 14.94 5.86
N GLY A 58 10.14 14.97 5.21
CA GLY A 58 11.37 14.52 5.86
C GLY A 58 11.38 13.01 6.20
N ILE A 59 10.61 12.17 5.48
CA ILE A 59 10.57 10.72 5.69
C ILE A 59 11.52 10.01 4.70
N PRO A 60 12.61 9.36 5.14
CA PRO A 60 13.48 8.62 4.24
C PRO A 60 12.70 7.59 3.43
N LEU A 61 13.00 7.44 2.13
CA LEU A 61 12.30 6.48 1.28
C LEU A 61 12.43 5.03 1.78
N ALA A 62 13.52 4.69 2.48
CA ALA A 62 13.65 3.39 3.15
C ALA A 62 12.54 3.12 4.19
N ASP A 63 11.95 4.16 4.80
CA ASP A 63 10.85 4.07 5.77
C ASP A 63 9.46 4.10 5.11
N VAL A 64 9.38 4.53 3.85
CA VAL A 64 8.14 4.58 3.04
C VAL A 64 7.80 3.18 2.55
N VAL A 65 6.65 2.66 2.96
CA VAL A 65 6.29 1.23 2.78
C VAL A 65 6.29 0.77 1.32
N PRO A 66 5.75 1.54 0.34
CA PRO A 66 5.87 1.20 -1.08
C PRO A 66 7.28 0.89 -1.58
N TRP A 67 8.31 1.53 -1.02
CA TRP A 67 9.70 1.26 -1.40
C TRP A 67 10.22 -0.04 -0.81
N GLN A 68 9.61 -0.58 0.23
CA GLN A 68 10.05 -1.81 0.90
C GLN A 68 9.55 -3.10 0.22
N LEU A 69 9.10 -3.03 -1.04
CA LEU A 69 8.55 -4.15 -1.81
C LEU A 69 9.62 -5.07 -2.44
N LEU A 70 10.90 -4.84 -2.15
CA LEU A 70 11.99 -5.65 -2.68
C LEU A 70 12.16 -6.96 -1.90
N PHE A 71 12.20 -8.06 -2.66
CA PHE A 71 12.65 -9.36 -2.18
C PHE A 71 13.57 -9.98 -3.22
N LYS A 72 14.26 -11.07 -2.90
CA LYS A 72 14.97 -11.97 -3.82
C LYS A 72 14.29 -13.33 -3.76
N VAL A 73 14.32 -14.01 -4.89
CA VAL A 73 13.80 -15.36 -5.02
C VAL A 73 14.98 -16.25 -5.36
N GLU A 74 15.20 -17.26 -4.54
CA GLU A 74 16.33 -18.18 -4.63
C GLU A 74 15.80 -19.62 -4.72
N LEU A 75 16.58 -20.50 -5.37
CA LEU A 75 16.22 -21.91 -5.44
C LEU A 75 16.45 -22.56 -4.07
N PRO A 76 15.55 -23.46 -3.63
CA PRO A 76 15.72 -24.20 -2.38
C PRO A 76 16.86 -25.22 -2.52
N SER A 77 17.43 -25.63 -1.38
CA SER A 77 18.24 -26.85 -1.33
C SER A 77 17.41 -28.10 -1.68
N PRO A 78 18.02 -29.22 -2.10
CA PRO A 78 17.31 -30.47 -2.35
C PRO A 78 16.45 -30.93 -1.16
N GLU A 79 16.95 -30.77 0.08
CA GLU A 79 16.24 -31.15 1.29
C GLU A 79 15.02 -30.24 1.56
N GLU A 80 15.16 -28.94 1.31
CA GLU A 80 14.04 -27.98 1.40
C GLU A 80 12.98 -28.25 0.35
N TYR A 81 13.39 -28.59 -0.88
CA TYR A 81 12.50 -28.96 -1.96
C TYR A 81 11.68 -30.20 -1.63
N LEU A 82 12.32 -31.26 -1.11
CA LEU A 82 11.63 -32.47 -0.65
C LEU A 82 10.65 -32.20 0.51
N ARG A 83 10.91 -31.17 1.32
CA ARG A 83 10.00 -30.70 2.38
C ARG A 83 8.93 -29.72 1.88
N GLY A 84 8.88 -29.48 0.58
CA GLY A 84 7.85 -28.70 -0.07
C GLY A 84 8.14 -27.21 -0.22
N VAL A 85 9.37 -26.75 0.04
CA VAL A 85 9.79 -25.39 -0.30
C VAL A 85 10.10 -25.36 -1.79
N LEU A 86 9.29 -24.68 -2.59
CA LEU A 86 9.51 -24.55 -4.03
C LEU A 86 10.49 -23.44 -4.35
N LEU A 87 10.45 -22.36 -3.57
CA LEU A 87 11.27 -21.16 -3.73
C LEU A 87 11.51 -20.52 -2.36
N GLU A 88 12.72 -19.99 -2.16
CA GLU A 88 13.05 -19.19 -0.99
C GLU A 88 12.83 -17.70 -1.28
N ILE A 89 12.23 -16.98 -0.33
CA ILE A 89 11.98 -15.54 -0.44
C ILE A 89 12.85 -14.82 0.60
N ARG A 90 13.83 -14.06 0.14
CA ARG A 90 14.64 -13.20 1.00
C ARG A 90 14.18 -11.75 0.87
N ARG A 91 13.72 -11.13 1.95
CA ARG A 91 13.45 -9.69 1.94
C ARG A 91 14.76 -8.92 1.70
N VAL A 92 14.73 -7.94 0.81
CA VAL A 92 15.86 -7.06 0.54
C VAL A 92 15.46 -5.66 1.00
N ARG A 93 16.31 -5.04 1.81
CA ARG A 93 16.05 -3.66 2.23
C ARG A 93 16.40 -2.70 1.09
N PRO A 94 15.64 -1.61 0.89
CA PRO A 94 15.91 -0.65 -0.19
C PRO A 94 17.36 -0.15 -0.20
N GLU A 95 17.91 0.12 0.98
CA GLU A 95 19.28 0.60 1.16
C GLU A 95 20.37 -0.44 0.83
N GLU A 96 20.04 -1.74 0.80
CA GLU A 96 20.96 -2.77 0.31
C GLU A 96 21.13 -2.71 -1.22
N VAL A 97 20.13 -2.18 -1.92
CA VAL A 97 20.15 -2.03 -3.37
C VAL A 97 20.67 -0.65 -3.76
N LEU A 98 20.23 0.38 -3.04
CA LEU A 98 20.63 1.76 -3.27
C LEU A 98 20.92 2.47 -1.93
N PRO A 99 22.18 2.49 -1.47
CA PRO A 99 22.56 3.07 -0.17
C PRO A 99 22.18 4.54 0.01
N GLN A 100 21.91 5.26 -1.07
CA GLN A 100 21.44 6.63 -1.09
C GLN A 100 20.05 6.79 -0.46
N LEU A 101 19.26 5.71 -0.38
CA LEU A 101 17.93 5.70 0.25
C LEU A 101 17.94 5.71 1.79
N GLU A 102 19.11 5.49 2.41
CA GLU A 102 19.24 5.38 3.86
C GLU A 102 18.87 6.68 4.58
N THR A 103 19.22 7.82 3.99
CA THR A 103 19.03 9.15 4.59
C THR A 103 18.61 10.15 3.53
N ILE A 104 17.85 11.17 3.91
CA ILE A 104 17.38 12.21 2.99
C ILE A 104 18.53 12.96 2.35
N ASP A 105 19.58 13.30 3.11
CA ASP A 105 20.73 14.03 2.56
C ASP A 105 21.39 13.30 1.39
N ARG A 106 21.58 11.98 1.54
CA ARG A 106 22.14 11.12 0.49
C ARG A 106 21.18 10.98 -0.70
N LEU A 107 19.89 10.87 -0.43
CA LEU A 107 18.88 10.82 -1.48
C LEU A 107 18.90 12.10 -2.31
N LEU A 108 18.87 13.26 -1.64
CA LEU A 108 18.87 14.56 -2.30
C LEU A 108 20.15 14.79 -3.10
N GLY A 109 21.32 14.47 -2.53
CA GLY A 109 22.59 14.60 -3.25
C GLY A 109 22.74 13.63 -4.43
N TYR A 110 21.96 12.55 -4.47
CA TYR A 110 21.93 11.62 -5.59
C TYR A 110 20.92 12.03 -6.67
N VAL A 111 19.74 12.50 -6.26
CA VAL A 111 18.62 12.80 -7.17
C VAL A 111 18.72 14.21 -7.74
N PHE A 112 19.17 15.19 -6.97
CA PHE A 112 19.17 16.61 -7.34
C PHE A 112 20.58 17.15 -7.58
N GLU A 113 20.68 18.11 -8.50
CA GLU A 113 21.92 18.88 -8.68
C GLU A 113 22.32 19.57 -7.37
N PRO A 114 23.63 19.76 -7.09
CA PRO A 114 24.11 20.22 -5.78
C PRO A 114 23.45 21.51 -5.25
N GLU A 115 23.18 22.45 -6.16
CA GLU A 115 22.54 23.74 -5.85
C GLU A 115 21.11 23.54 -5.30
N TRP A 116 20.36 22.64 -5.94
CA TRP A 116 19.00 22.28 -5.55
C TRP A 116 18.97 21.40 -4.30
N SER A 117 19.88 20.43 -4.19
CA SER A 117 19.99 19.59 -3.00
C SER A 117 20.22 20.44 -1.74
N GLY A 118 21.11 21.44 -1.81
CA GLY A 118 21.39 22.33 -0.68
C GLY A 118 20.19 23.21 -0.32
N TYR A 119 19.48 23.74 -1.31
CA TYR A 119 18.25 24.51 -1.10
C TYR A 119 17.15 23.68 -0.43
N ILE A 120 16.87 22.48 -0.96
CA ILE A 120 15.83 21.59 -0.43
C ILE A 120 16.16 21.14 1.00
N GLN A 121 17.42 20.81 1.28
CA GLN A 121 17.85 20.40 2.64
C GLN A 121 17.60 21.48 3.69
N GLN A 122 17.67 22.76 3.33
CA GLN A 122 17.40 23.87 4.26
C GLN A 122 15.91 24.02 4.60
N GLN A 123 15.03 23.53 3.73
CA GLN A 123 13.58 23.64 3.90
C GLN A 123 12.98 22.43 4.63
N ILE A 124 13.63 21.26 4.58
CA ILE A 124 13.11 20.04 5.20
C ILE A 124 13.42 20.04 6.70
N PRO A 125 12.40 20.02 7.59
CA PRO A 125 12.63 19.91 9.01
C PRO A 125 13.23 18.54 9.38
N GLY A 126 14.20 18.54 10.30
CA GLY A 126 14.81 17.31 10.80
C GLY A 126 13.86 16.49 11.69
N LYS A 127 13.71 15.19 11.41
CA LYS A 127 12.93 14.26 12.25
C LYS A 127 13.56 14.09 13.63
N ALA A 128 12.74 14.04 14.68
CA ALA A 128 13.25 13.80 16.03
C ALA A 128 13.67 12.34 16.19
N VAL A 129 14.92 12.13 16.59
CA VAL A 129 15.43 10.83 17.03
C VAL A 129 15.62 10.91 18.54
N TYR A 130 14.86 10.11 19.28
CA TYR A 130 14.94 10.06 20.73
C TYR A 130 16.38 9.79 21.19
N GLY A 131 16.91 10.64 22.07
CA GLY A 131 18.29 10.55 22.56
C GLY A 131 19.39 11.03 21.61
N ARG A 132 19.04 11.57 20.43
CA ARG A 132 20.00 12.20 19.49
C ARG A 132 19.61 13.63 19.13
N SER A 133 18.36 13.84 18.73
CA SER A 133 17.87 15.16 18.35
C SER A 133 17.68 16.06 19.57
N ARG A 134 17.99 17.35 19.43
CA ARG A 134 17.58 18.34 20.43
C ARG A 134 16.07 18.57 20.34
N TYR A 135 15.42 18.66 21.50
CA TYR A 135 13.95 18.73 21.61
C TYR A 135 13.34 19.98 20.94
N ASP A 136 14.13 21.04 20.76
CA ASP A 136 13.76 22.32 20.16
C ASP A 136 13.98 22.38 18.63
N GLN A 137 14.58 21.35 18.03
CA GLN A 137 14.94 21.33 16.59
C GLN A 137 14.33 20.15 15.83
N SER A 138 13.35 19.46 16.41
CA SER A 138 12.79 18.27 15.79
C SER A 138 11.37 17.97 16.24
N TYR A 139 10.58 17.32 15.40
CA TYR A 139 9.19 16.97 15.66
C TYR A 139 9.00 15.48 15.95
N PHE A 140 8.06 15.14 16.85
CA PHE A 140 7.69 13.78 17.22
C PHE A 140 6.28 13.47 16.73
N ASP A 141 6.14 12.68 15.67
CA ASP A 141 4.82 12.25 15.22
C ASP A 141 4.29 11.10 16.09
N PRO A 142 3.00 11.13 16.49
CA PRO A 142 2.32 9.94 16.96
C PRO A 142 2.48 8.80 15.94
N THR A 143 2.72 7.57 16.41
CA THR A 143 2.98 6.41 15.53
C THR A 143 1.90 6.24 14.44
N ALA A 144 0.64 6.53 14.75
CA ALA A 144 -0.45 6.45 13.79
C ALA A 144 -0.36 7.51 12.68
N VAL A 145 0.07 8.73 12.99
CA VAL A 145 0.32 9.80 12.01
C VAL A 145 1.49 9.39 11.10
N ALA A 146 2.59 8.92 11.67
CA ALA A 146 3.74 8.46 10.89
C ALA A 146 3.38 7.29 9.96
N ASN A 147 2.60 6.32 10.44
CA ASN A 147 2.10 5.21 9.62
C ASN A 147 1.10 5.66 8.54
N PHE A 148 0.32 6.70 8.84
CA PHE A 148 -0.57 7.29 7.85
C PHE A 148 0.21 7.89 6.67
N LEU A 149 1.17 8.77 6.97
CA LEU A 149 1.96 9.50 5.97
C LEU A 149 2.87 8.55 5.16
N ARG A 150 3.56 7.61 5.81
CA ARG A 150 4.52 6.71 5.12
C ARG A 150 3.88 5.52 4.39
N SER A 151 2.58 5.28 4.57
CA SER A 151 1.93 4.06 4.07
C SER A 151 0.44 4.22 3.75
N THR A 152 -0.40 4.51 4.75
CA THR A 152 -1.86 4.38 4.61
C THR A 152 -2.46 5.36 3.61
N ALA A 153 -1.97 6.61 3.56
CA ALA A 153 -2.44 7.60 2.58
C ALA A 153 -2.22 7.12 1.13
N TYR A 154 -1.06 6.56 0.84
CA TYR A 154 -0.76 5.97 -0.47
C TYR A 154 -1.67 4.81 -0.81
N ALA A 155 -1.91 3.91 0.14
CA ALA A 155 -2.81 2.79 -0.10
C ALA A 155 -4.27 3.25 -0.34
N PHE A 156 -4.72 4.31 0.32
CA PHE A 156 -6.03 4.90 0.04
C PHE A 156 -6.11 5.39 -1.40
N ALA A 157 -5.14 6.19 -1.85
CA ALA A 157 -5.14 6.75 -3.20
C ALA A 157 -4.94 5.70 -4.30
N LYS A 158 -4.13 4.66 -4.06
CA LYS A 158 -3.62 3.78 -5.13
C LYS A 158 -4.35 2.43 -5.27
N LYS A 159 -5.20 2.02 -4.32
CA LYS A 159 -5.94 0.74 -4.37
C LYS A 159 -7.23 0.76 -5.22
N GLY A 160 -7.35 1.69 -6.18
CA GLY A 160 -8.46 1.71 -7.14
C GLY A 160 -9.83 2.02 -6.52
N THR A 161 -9.88 2.91 -5.52
CA THR A 161 -11.14 3.44 -4.99
C THR A 161 -11.53 4.75 -5.67
N SER A 162 -12.82 5.10 -5.64
CA SER A 162 -13.25 6.40 -6.14
C SER A 162 -12.56 7.53 -5.39
N ASP A 163 -12.26 8.63 -6.08
CA ASP A 163 -11.65 9.83 -5.50
C ASP A 163 -12.41 10.33 -4.26
N GLN A 164 -13.76 10.36 -4.33
CA GLN A 164 -14.61 10.69 -3.19
C GLN A 164 -14.34 9.80 -1.96
N ALA A 165 -14.12 8.50 -2.17
CA ALA A 165 -13.80 7.58 -1.08
C ALA A 165 -12.37 7.75 -0.55
N VAL A 166 -11.42 8.17 -1.39
CA VAL A 166 -10.06 8.52 -0.96
C VAL A 166 -10.09 9.75 -0.06
N ARG A 167 -10.74 10.82 -0.52
CA ARG A 167 -10.94 12.07 0.24
C ARG A 167 -11.59 11.82 1.59
N ALA A 168 -12.71 11.09 1.60
CA ALA A 168 -13.43 10.69 2.81
C ALA A 168 -12.49 10.01 3.84
N LYS A 169 -11.71 9.04 3.38
CA LYS A 169 -10.76 8.32 4.24
C LYS A 169 -9.62 9.20 4.75
N ILE A 170 -9.05 10.07 3.90
CA ILE A 170 -7.99 11.01 4.31
C ILE A 170 -8.53 12.01 5.33
N ARG A 171 -9.72 12.58 5.09
CA ARG A 171 -10.39 13.49 6.02
C ARG A 171 -10.66 12.84 7.37
N ALA A 172 -11.26 11.65 7.35
CA ALA A 172 -11.53 10.91 8.58
C ALA A 172 -10.26 10.55 9.36
N ALA A 173 -9.17 10.21 8.66
CA ALA A 173 -7.87 9.98 9.29
C ALA A 173 -7.30 11.27 9.89
N ALA A 174 -7.36 12.39 9.17
CA ALA A 174 -6.83 13.67 9.60
C ALA A 174 -7.51 14.19 10.86
N GLU A 175 -8.84 14.16 10.89
CA GLU A 175 -9.62 14.64 12.05
C GLU A 175 -9.39 13.80 13.31
N VAL A 176 -9.35 12.47 13.17
CA VAL A 176 -9.16 11.55 14.32
C VAL A 176 -7.74 11.59 14.85
N LEU A 177 -6.76 11.78 13.98
CA LEU A 177 -5.35 11.83 14.36
C LEU A 177 -4.87 13.24 14.73
N GLY A 178 -5.70 14.27 14.53
CA GLY A 178 -5.32 15.67 14.73
C GLY A 178 -4.25 16.13 13.75
N ILE A 179 -4.28 15.64 12.51
CA ILE A 179 -3.40 16.12 11.43
C ILE A 179 -3.94 17.47 10.95
N GLU A 180 -3.04 18.44 10.80
CA GLU A 180 -3.39 19.77 10.32
C GLU A 180 -4.16 19.70 8.99
N PRO A 181 -5.36 20.30 8.88
CA PRO A 181 -6.18 20.23 7.67
C PRO A 181 -5.44 20.63 6.39
N ALA A 182 -4.58 21.66 6.44
CA ALA A 182 -3.80 22.11 5.29
C ALA A 182 -2.82 21.03 4.78
N LEU A 183 -2.23 20.24 5.69
CA LEU A 183 -1.35 19.12 5.32
C LEU A 183 -2.16 17.96 4.70
N ALA A 184 -3.33 17.66 5.26
CA ALA A 184 -4.20 16.61 4.70
C ALA A 184 -4.73 16.98 3.31
N GLU A 185 -5.06 18.26 3.12
CA GLU A 185 -5.46 18.84 1.84
C GLU A 185 -4.34 18.78 0.81
N ASP A 186 -3.14 19.29 1.14
CA ASP A 186 -1.99 19.24 0.24
C ASP A 186 -1.66 17.80 -0.16
N LEU A 187 -1.56 16.88 0.82
CA LEU A 187 -1.33 15.46 0.55
C LEU A 187 -2.37 14.85 -0.39
N HIS A 188 -3.66 15.14 -0.18
CA HIS A 188 -4.71 14.66 -1.08
C HIS A 188 -4.55 15.24 -2.48
N ASN A 189 -4.42 16.56 -2.59
CA ASN A 189 -4.31 17.28 -3.86
C ASN A 189 -3.12 16.76 -4.67
N ARG A 190 -1.97 16.52 -4.02
CA ARG A 190 -0.78 15.94 -4.65
C ARG A 190 -1.01 14.53 -5.17
N LEU A 191 -1.61 13.65 -4.35
CA LEU A 191 -1.91 12.28 -4.78
C LEU A 191 -2.93 12.25 -5.93
N ALA A 192 -3.92 13.13 -5.91
CA ALA A 192 -4.92 13.26 -6.95
C ALA A 192 -4.32 13.81 -8.24
N MET A 193 -3.56 14.92 -8.16
CA MET A 193 -2.84 15.54 -9.27
C MET A 193 -1.86 14.55 -9.91
N PHE A 194 -1.10 13.80 -9.11
CA PHE A 194 -0.15 12.82 -9.62
C PHE A 194 -0.83 11.64 -10.33
N SER A 195 -1.97 11.19 -9.81
CA SER A 195 -2.79 10.14 -10.44
C SER A 195 -3.46 10.63 -11.72
N ALA A 196 -3.87 11.90 -11.77
CA ALA A 196 -4.43 12.53 -12.95
C ALA A 196 -3.35 12.76 -14.02
N ALA A 197 -2.16 13.22 -13.65
CA ALA A 197 -1.01 13.37 -14.53
C ALA A 197 -0.65 12.05 -15.19
N LYS A 198 -0.65 10.95 -14.44
CA LYS A 198 -0.45 9.60 -15.00
C LYS A 198 -1.43 9.23 -16.11
N ALA A 199 -2.69 9.63 -15.98
CA ALA A 199 -3.77 9.24 -16.88
C ALA A 199 -3.92 10.21 -18.07
N GLN A 200 -3.80 11.51 -17.81
CA GLN A 200 -4.11 12.59 -18.75
C GLN A 200 -2.85 13.28 -19.29
N GLY A 201 -1.73 13.11 -18.60
CA GLY A 201 -0.51 13.89 -18.76
C GLY A 201 0.67 13.07 -19.24
N ALA A 202 0.93 13.05 -20.54
CA ALA A 202 2.19 12.52 -21.07
C ALA A 202 3.35 13.46 -20.70
N LEU A 203 3.77 13.41 -19.45
CA LEU A 203 4.87 14.22 -18.93
C LEU A 203 6.21 13.65 -19.37
N ALA A 204 7.22 14.50 -19.47
CA ALA A 204 8.59 14.06 -19.72
C ALA A 204 8.97 13.01 -18.67
N ASN A 205 9.31 11.81 -19.16
CA ASN A 205 9.73 10.65 -18.38
C ASN A 205 8.68 10.09 -17.39
N TYR A 206 7.40 10.39 -17.62
CA TYR A 206 6.28 9.83 -16.88
C TYR A 206 5.04 9.72 -17.76
N ALA A 207 5.07 8.70 -18.61
CA ALA A 207 3.98 8.38 -19.52
C ALA A 207 4.02 6.89 -19.89
N TRP A 208 2.86 6.32 -20.16
CA TRP A 208 2.72 4.96 -20.66
C TRP A 208 2.03 4.95 -22.01
N ALA A 209 2.65 4.32 -22.99
CA ALA A 209 2.02 4.07 -24.28
C ALA A 209 0.66 3.38 -24.09
N ASP A 210 -0.35 3.85 -24.82
CA ASP A 210 -1.72 3.35 -24.80
C ASP A 210 -2.50 3.49 -23.47
N ALA A 211 -1.92 4.14 -22.45
CA ALA A 211 -2.56 4.33 -21.14
C ALA A 211 -2.58 5.80 -20.67
N THR A 212 -1.63 6.61 -21.13
CA THR A 212 -1.56 8.05 -20.81
C THR A 212 -1.99 8.86 -22.03
N GLU A 213 -2.95 9.77 -21.83
CA GLU A 213 -3.37 10.70 -22.89
C GLU A 213 -2.28 11.73 -23.18
N LEU A 214 -2.22 12.18 -24.44
CA LEU A 214 -1.39 13.32 -24.82
C LEU A 214 -2.15 14.60 -24.44
N THR A 215 -1.50 15.48 -23.68
CA THR A 215 -2.03 16.78 -23.25
C THR A 215 -1.03 17.88 -23.57
N ASP A 216 -1.49 19.13 -23.47
CA ASP A 216 -0.70 20.35 -23.63
C ASP A 216 0.06 20.75 -22.35
N GLY A 217 0.24 19.82 -21.42
CA GLY A 217 0.81 20.04 -20.08
C GLY A 217 -0.24 20.27 -19.00
N ARG A 218 -1.54 20.29 -19.33
CA ARG A 218 -2.60 20.52 -18.33
C ARG A 218 -3.20 19.23 -17.80
N VAL A 219 -3.42 19.20 -16.49
CA VAL A 219 -3.96 18.06 -15.76
C VAL A 219 -5.18 18.49 -14.98
N ARG A 220 -6.29 17.77 -15.15
CA ARG A 220 -7.54 18.01 -14.40
C ARG A 220 -7.74 16.96 -13.33
N PHE A 221 -7.97 17.41 -12.10
CA PHE A 221 -8.25 16.53 -10.97
C PHE A 221 -9.27 17.18 -10.02
N ARG A 222 -9.79 16.37 -9.10
CA ARG A 222 -10.69 16.84 -8.06
C ARG A 222 -9.90 17.16 -6.79
N ALA A 223 -9.99 18.38 -6.32
CA ALA A 223 -9.31 18.83 -5.12
C ALA A 223 -9.98 18.29 -3.84
N TYR A 224 -9.32 18.51 -2.70
CA TYR A 224 -9.75 18.04 -1.38
C TYR A 224 -11.09 18.63 -0.92
N ASP A 225 -11.48 19.82 -1.40
CA ASP A 225 -12.80 20.40 -1.18
C ASP A 225 -13.89 19.79 -2.08
N GLY A 226 -13.48 19.12 -3.17
CA GLY A 226 -14.35 18.52 -4.18
C GLY A 226 -14.55 19.34 -5.44
N SER A 227 -13.92 20.50 -5.55
CA SER A 227 -13.87 21.28 -6.79
C SER A 227 -13.05 20.55 -7.85
N GLU A 228 -13.40 20.75 -9.12
CA GLU A 228 -12.56 20.31 -10.24
C GLU A 228 -11.59 21.44 -10.58
N VAL A 229 -10.31 21.11 -10.62
CA VAL A 229 -9.23 22.08 -10.82
C VAL A 229 -8.35 21.61 -11.97
N GLU A 230 -7.87 22.57 -12.75
CA GLU A 230 -6.92 22.37 -13.85
C GLU A 230 -5.61 23.07 -13.49
N VAL A 231 -4.50 22.35 -13.61
CA VAL A 231 -3.15 22.89 -13.35
C VAL A 231 -2.22 22.52 -14.49
N GLU A 232 -1.23 23.38 -14.74
CA GLU A 232 -0.13 23.12 -15.67
C GLU A 232 0.98 22.34 -14.94
N VAL A 233 1.43 21.27 -15.57
CA VAL A 233 2.42 20.33 -15.04
C VAL A 233 3.37 20.02 -16.19
N ASP A 234 4.61 20.51 -16.13
CA ASP A 234 5.60 20.29 -17.18
C ASP A 234 6.36 18.97 -16.94
N GLY A 235 6.59 18.63 -15.68
CA GLY A 235 7.29 17.41 -15.30
C GLY A 235 6.79 16.78 -14.00
N VAL A 236 7.34 15.59 -13.73
CA VAL A 236 7.05 14.82 -12.50
C VAL A 236 7.26 15.64 -11.24
N LEU A 237 8.29 16.48 -11.21
CA LEU A 237 8.58 17.30 -10.04
C LEU A 237 7.51 18.35 -9.76
N ASP A 238 6.90 18.94 -10.77
CA ASP A 238 5.87 19.97 -10.55
C ASP A 238 4.66 19.34 -9.86
N ALA A 239 4.25 18.14 -10.31
CA ALA A 239 3.21 17.37 -9.65
C ALA A 239 3.57 16.95 -8.22
N LEU A 240 4.85 16.64 -7.95
CA LEU A 240 5.30 16.19 -6.63
C LEU A 240 5.50 17.33 -5.63
N VAL A 241 6.06 18.47 -6.05
CA VAL A 241 6.55 19.52 -5.15
C VAL A 241 6.32 20.95 -5.66
N GLY A 242 5.76 21.16 -6.85
CA GLY A 242 5.57 22.51 -7.41
C GLY A 242 4.57 23.35 -6.60
N CYS A 243 4.82 24.65 -6.46
CA CYS A 243 3.89 25.54 -5.75
C CYS A 243 2.70 25.94 -6.64
N TYR A 244 1.50 25.53 -6.26
CA TYR A 244 0.25 25.91 -6.91
C TYR A 244 -0.59 26.77 -5.97
N ALA A 245 -0.99 27.96 -6.45
CA ALA A 245 -1.86 28.86 -5.71
C ALA A 245 -3.16 28.15 -5.29
N ASP A 246 -3.60 28.39 -4.06
CA ASP A 246 -4.81 27.84 -3.45
C ASP A 246 -4.88 26.29 -3.35
N LEU A 247 -3.86 25.57 -3.81
CA LEU A 247 -3.80 24.12 -3.79
C LEU A 247 -2.66 23.58 -2.94
N SER A 248 -1.57 24.33 -2.84
CA SER A 248 -0.36 23.95 -2.13
C SER A 248 -0.28 24.63 -0.78
N PHE A 249 0.12 23.87 0.24
CA PHE A 249 0.56 24.48 1.49
C PHE A 249 1.96 25.08 1.30
N ALA A 250 2.15 26.36 1.64
CA ALA A 250 3.36 27.10 1.30
C ALA A 250 4.65 26.48 1.86
N ASP A 251 4.57 25.83 3.02
CA ASP A 251 5.70 25.14 3.66
C ASP A 251 5.97 23.74 3.05
N LEU A 252 5.12 23.26 2.13
CA LEU A 252 5.20 21.96 1.47
C LEU A 252 5.19 22.10 -0.06
N CYS A 253 5.88 23.12 -0.57
CA CYS A 253 6.13 23.24 -1.99
C CYS A 253 7.45 23.98 -2.26
N PHE A 254 7.98 23.79 -3.46
CA PHE A 254 9.11 24.54 -3.97
C PHE A 254 8.65 25.42 -5.12
N ALA A 255 8.86 26.73 -4.97
CA ALA A 255 8.74 27.66 -6.07
C ALA A 255 9.93 27.42 -7.01
N THR A 256 9.64 26.96 -8.21
CA THR A 256 10.65 26.80 -9.27
C THR A 256 10.79 28.15 -9.99
N PRO A 257 12.01 28.68 -10.19
CA PRO A 257 12.23 29.90 -10.95
C PRO A 257 11.75 29.75 -12.41
N GLU A 258 11.28 30.83 -13.04
CA GLU A 258 10.76 30.84 -14.42
C GLU A 258 11.78 30.36 -15.48
N ASP A 259 13.08 30.38 -15.18
CA ASP A 259 14.16 29.89 -16.06
C ASP A 259 14.42 28.38 -15.92
N TYR A 260 13.50 27.62 -15.34
CA TYR A 260 13.51 26.17 -15.16
C TYR A 260 13.93 25.38 -16.41
N GLY A 261 13.59 25.89 -17.60
CA GLY A 261 14.02 25.30 -18.88
C GLY A 261 15.54 25.28 -19.14
N ARG A 262 16.34 26.04 -18.38
CA ARG A 262 17.82 26.01 -18.47
C ARG A 262 18.49 25.05 -17.49
N TYR A 263 17.84 24.70 -16.38
CA TYR A 263 18.44 23.91 -15.29
C TYR A 263 17.41 22.92 -14.74
N TYR A 264 17.33 21.75 -15.37
CA TYR A 264 16.53 20.65 -14.82
C TYR A 264 17.13 20.25 -13.46
N PRO A 265 16.38 20.31 -12.35
CA PRO A 265 16.94 20.18 -11.01
C PRO A 265 17.35 18.73 -10.68
N LEU A 266 16.91 17.76 -11.48
CA LEU A 266 17.28 16.37 -11.33
C LEU A 266 18.61 16.07 -12.04
N ARG A 267 19.46 15.28 -11.38
CA ARG A 267 20.72 14.83 -11.97
C ARG A 267 20.47 13.86 -13.11
N TYR A 268 21.14 14.11 -14.23
CA TYR A 268 21.22 13.18 -15.35
C TYR A 268 22.52 12.38 -15.25
N ASP A 269 22.43 11.05 -15.27
CA ASP A 269 23.59 10.19 -15.35
C ASP A 269 23.89 9.85 -16.83
N PRO A 270 24.97 10.40 -17.41
CA PRO A 270 25.30 10.17 -18.81
C PRO A 270 25.74 8.73 -19.09
N SER A 271 26.15 7.95 -18.07
CA SER A 271 26.61 6.56 -18.25
C SER A 271 25.47 5.59 -18.53
N VAL A 272 24.28 5.87 -17.99
CA VAL A 272 23.04 5.12 -18.23
C VAL A 272 22.03 5.90 -19.07
N ALA A 273 22.40 7.11 -19.50
CA ALA A 273 21.60 8.03 -20.27
C ALA A 273 20.21 8.30 -19.66
N GLN A 274 20.12 8.36 -18.34
CA GLN A 274 18.86 8.40 -17.60
C GLN A 274 18.92 9.39 -16.42
N VAL A 275 17.78 10.00 -16.08
CA VAL A 275 17.66 10.80 -14.86
C VAL A 275 17.71 9.89 -13.64
N ALA A 276 18.43 10.30 -12.59
CA ALA A 276 18.64 9.49 -11.38
C ALA A 276 17.31 8.98 -10.78
N LEU A 277 16.29 9.85 -10.73
CA LEU A 277 14.95 9.50 -10.24
C LEU A 277 14.33 8.33 -11.00
N GLU A 278 14.40 8.34 -12.33
CA GLU A 278 13.83 7.28 -13.17
C GLU A 278 14.62 5.98 -13.04
N TYR A 279 15.95 6.06 -12.98
CA TYR A 279 16.80 4.90 -12.76
C TYR A 279 16.40 4.19 -11.46
N MET A 280 16.22 4.96 -10.38
CA MET A 280 15.75 4.44 -9.10
C MET A 280 14.41 3.72 -9.24
N VAL A 281 13.39 4.37 -9.80
CA VAL A 281 12.05 3.77 -9.89
C VAL A 281 12.07 2.53 -10.79
N SER A 282 12.82 2.57 -11.90
CA SER A 282 12.96 1.45 -12.83
C SER A 282 13.61 0.23 -12.17
N LEU A 283 14.56 0.43 -11.25
CA LEU A 283 15.21 -0.65 -10.52
C LEU A 283 14.21 -1.44 -9.67
N PHE A 284 13.28 -0.74 -9.02
CA PHE A 284 12.25 -1.35 -8.19
C PHE A 284 11.13 -1.97 -9.04
N SER A 285 10.68 -1.28 -10.09
CA SER A 285 9.67 -1.80 -11.02
C SER A 285 10.16 -3.05 -11.76
N ARG A 286 11.41 -3.05 -12.26
CA ARG A 286 12.04 -4.23 -12.88
C ARG A 286 12.09 -5.40 -11.91
N GLY A 287 12.44 -5.14 -10.66
CA GLY A 287 12.43 -6.14 -9.60
C GLY A 287 11.07 -6.84 -9.43
N PHE A 288 9.96 -6.13 -9.63
CA PHE A 288 8.63 -6.74 -9.65
C PHE A 288 8.41 -7.60 -10.90
N ARG A 289 8.72 -7.06 -12.09
CA ARG A 289 8.53 -7.75 -13.37
C ARG A 289 9.25 -9.10 -13.44
N GLU A 290 10.49 -9.14 -12.95
CA GLU A 290 11.30 -10.37 -12.87
C GLU A 290 10.67 -11.46 -12.00
N ARG A 291 9.75 -11.09 -11.09
CA ARG A 291 9.12 -12.01 -10.13
C ARG A 291 7.72 -12.42 -10.51
N TYR A 292 7.15 -11.81 -11.56
CA TYR A 292 5.77 -12.07 -11.95
C TYR A 292 5.55 -13.57 -12.22
N LEU A 293 6.42 -14.19 -13.02
CA LEU A 293 6.30 -15.58 -13.45
C LEU A 293 6.54 -16.61 -12.33
N VAL A 294 7.18 -16.23 -11.23
CA VAL A 294 7.40 -17.15 -10.09
C VAL A 294 6.26 -17.14 -9.09
N THR A 295 5.30 -16.22 -9.22
CA THR A 295 4.13 -16.10 -8.33
C THR A 295 3.36 -17.42 -8.15
N PRO A 296 3.07 -18.22 -9.19
CA PRO A 296 2.40 -19.52 -9.03
C PRO A 296 3.15 -20.48 -8.09
N LEU A 297 4.48 -20.54 -8.21
CA LEU A 297 5.32 -21.36 -7.35
C LEU A 297 5.36 -20.82 -5.91
N LEU A 298 5.33 -19.49 -5.74
CA LEU A 298 5.23 -18.87 -4.41
C LEU A 298 3.87 -19.14 -3.74
N ILE A 299 2.78 -19.21 -4.52
CA ILE A 299 1.46 -19.57 -4.03
C ILE A 299 1.47 -21.02 -3.53
N ALA A 300 1.93 -21.97 -4.34
CA ALA A 300 1.97 -23.39 -3.99
C ALA A 300 3.13 -23.79 -3.05
N ASN A 301 3.91 -22.81 -2.60
CA ASN A 301 5.05 -23.02 -1.74
C ASN A 301 4.64 -23.64 -0.39
N TYR A 302 5.57 -24.36 0.25
CA TYR A 302 5.40 -25.05 1.53
C TYR A 302 4.44 -26.25 1.51
N GLN A 303 4.42 -26.98 0.39
CA GLN A 303 3.68 -28.22 0.23
C GLN A 303 4.56 -29.27 -0.43
N THR A 304 4.64 -30.46 0.14
CA THR A 304 5.32 -31.61 -0.47
C THR A 304 4.57 -32.10 -1.72
N ALA A 305 5.25 -32.83 -2.60
CA ALA A 305 4.61 -33.43 -3.78
C ALA A 305 3.41 -34.32 -3.39
N GLU A 306 3.56 -35.15 -2.35
CA GLU A 306 2.47 -35.99 -1.84
C GLU A 306 1.25 -35.19 -1.36
N GLN A 307 1.47 -34.01 -0.77
CA GLN A 307 0.38 -33.14 -0.34
C GLN A 307 -0.32 -32.50 -1.55
N ARG A 308 0.41 -32.15 -2.61
CA ARG A 308 -0.16 -31.54 -3.83
C ARG A 308 -0.91 -32.56 -4.71
N ALA A 309 -0.64 -33.85 -4.54
CA ALA A 309 -1.41 -34.93 -5.17
C ALA A 309 -2.81 -35.15 -4.55
N ARG A 310 -3.11 -34.55 -3.39
CA ARG A 310 -4.41 -34.72 -2.71
C ARG A 310 -5.48 -33.80 -3.30
N ALA A 311 -6.73 -34.27 -3.31
CA ALA A 311 -7.87 -33.46 -3.76
C ALA A 311 -8.08 -32.20 -2.91
N VAL A 312 -7.90 -32.30 -1.59
CA VAL A 312 -7.90 -31.16 -0.66
C VAL A 312 -6.54 -31.10 0.03
N THR A 313 -5.82 -30.01 -0.19
CA THR A 313 -4.49 -29.82 0.38
C THR A 313 -4.52 -29.20 1.79
N ASP A 314 -3.46 -29.44 2.56
CA ASP A 314 -3.24 -28.78 3.87
C ASP A 314 -3.17 -27.24 3.75
N MET A 315 -2.83 -26.75 2.57
CA MET A 315 -2.81 -25.33 2.25
C MET A 315 -4.24 -24.80 2.12
N ALA A 316 -5.12 -25.51 1.40
CA ALA A 316 -6.54 -25.17 1.32
C ALA A 316 -7.21 -25.09 2.71
N GLU A 317 -6.84 -25.99 3.64
CA GLU A 317 -7.26 -25.92 5.04
C GLU A 317 -6.88 -24.58 5.70
N ARG A 318 -5.62 -24.14 5.57
CA ARG A 318 -5.15 -22.88 6.14
C ARG A 318 -5.83 -21.66 5.53
N TYR A 319 -5.97 -21.64 4.21
CA TYR A 319 -6.60 -20.54 3.50
C TYR A 319 -8.12 -20.50 3.67
N SER A 320 -8.73 -21.58 4.18
CA SER A 320 -10.16 -21.58 4.53
C SER A 320 -10.47 -20.89 5.86
N VAL A 321 -9.46 -20.68 6.73
CA VAL A 321 -9.63 -20.04 8.05
C VAL A 321 -10.23 -18.62 7.91
N PRO A 322 -9.68 -17.71 7.07
CA PRO A 322 -10.31 -16.40 6.83
C PRO A 322 -11.77 -16.51 6.36
N THR A 323 -12.11 -17.50 5.54
CA THR A 323 -13.49 -17.71 5.07
C THR A 323 -14.42 -18.12 6.21
N SER A 324 -13.98 -19.00 7.11
CA SER A 324 -14.75 -19.34 8.30
C SER A 324 -14.96 -18.14 9.23
N HIS A 325 -13.93 -17.30 9.40
CA HIS A 325 -14.03 -16.09 10.21
C HIS A 325 -14.98 -15.07 9.57
N ARG A 326 -14.95 -14.91 8.24
CA ARG A 326 -15.91 -14.10 7.49
C ARG A 326 -17.34 -14.51 7.81
N LEU A 327 -17.66 -15.80 7.67
CA LEU A 327 -19.02 -16.31 7.93
C LEU A 327 -19.45 -16.09 9.39
N ALA A 328 -18.53 -16.23 10.35
CA ALA A 328 -18.82 -15.98 11.76
C ALA A 328 -19.12 -14.50 12.04
N LEU A 329 -18.34 -13.59 11.45
CA LEU A 329 -18.54 -12.14 11.58
C LEU A 329 -19.83 -11.68 10.90
N GLU A 330 -20.13 -12.18 9.70
CA GLU A 330 -21.39 -11.87 9.00
C GLU A 330 -22.62 -12.27 9.84
N ARG A 331 -22.59 -13.44 10.46
CA ARG A 331 -23.66 -13.88 11.37
C ARG A 331 -23.76 -13.03 12.64
N ALA A 332 -22.63 -12.59 13.18
CA ALA A 332 -22.61 -11.69 14.35
C ALA A 332 -23.24 -10.34 14.01
N VAL A 333 -22.94 -9.79 12.82
CA VAL A 333 -23.55 -8.56 12.30
C VAL A 333 -25.06 -8.75 12.12
N ASP A 334 -25.48 -9.84 11.48
CA ASP A 334 -26.90 -10.12 11.25
C ASP A 334 -27.67 -10.22 12.57
N SER A 335 -27.16 -11.00 13.51
CA SER A 335 -27.77 -11.14 14.84
C SER A 335 -27.88 -9.80 15.57
N PHE A 336 -26.87 -8.93 15.45
CA PHE A 336 -26.89 -7.61 16.04
C PHE A 336 -27.97 -6.72 15.40
N LEU A 337 -28.01 -6.65 14.07
CA LEU A 337 -28.98 -5.83 13.33
C LEU A 337 -30.41 -6.29 13.58
N ASP A 338 -30.65 -7.61 13.57
CA ASP A 338 -31.96 -8.19 13.81
C ASP A 338 -32.45 -7.91 15.24
N SER A 339 -31.55 -7.94 16.25
CA SER A 339 -31.89 -7.61 17.64
C SER A 339 -32.32 -6.16 17.84
N ARG A 340 -31.93 -5.26 16.93
CA ARG A 340 -32.27 -3.83 16.93
C ARG A 340 -33.41 -3.49 15.96
N GLY A 341 -33.89 -4.45 15.17
CA GLY A 341 -34.85 -4.19 14.09
C GLY A 341 -34.34 -3.19 13.05
N ALA A 342 -33.03 -3.14 12.81
CA ALA A 342 -32.38 -2.15 11.95
C ALA A 342 -31.88 -2.76 10.63
N ALA A 343 -31.61 -1.91 9.62
CA ALA A 343 -31.05 -2.29 8.32
C ALA A 343 -31.77 -3.47 7.66
N THR A 344 -33.09 -3.33 7.49
CA THR A 344 -33.96 -4.40 6.98
C THR A 344 -33.70 -4.72 5.52
N ASP A 345 -33.23 -3.76 4.73
CA ASP A 345 -32.91 -3.97 3.31
C ASP A 345 -31.59 -4.74 3.13
N PRO A 346 -31.48 -5.61 2.10
CA PRO A 346 -30.29 -6.43 1.89
C PRO A 346 -29.00 -5.63 1.59
N VAL A 347 -29.12 -4.45 1.00
CA VAL A 347 -27.96 -3.65 0.56
C VAL A 347 -27.29 -3.02 1.76
N THR A 348 -28.04 -2.32 2.61
CA THR A 348 -27.54 -1.73 3.85
C THR A 348 -27.01 -2.79 4.80
N ARG A 349 -27.71 -3.92 4.95
CA ARG A 349 -27.22 -5.07 5.74
C ARG A 349 -25.87 -5.55 5.23
N ASN A 350 -25.69 -5.67 3.91
CA ASN A 350 -24.41 -6.05 3.33
C ASN A 350 -23.30 -5.02 3.60
N LEU A 351 -23.60 -3.72 3.55
CA LEU A 351 -22.62 -2.67 3.88
C LEU A 351 -22.12 -2.79 5.33
N TYR A 352 -22.99 -3.05 6.31
CA TYR A 352 -22.56 -3.33 7.69
C TYR A 352 -21.65 -4.56 7.81
N ARG A 353 -21.94 -5.63 7.04
CA ARG A 353 -21.07 -6.82 6.98
C ARG A 353 -19.70 -6.45 6.43
N VAL A 354 -19.66 -5.72 5.31
CA VAL A 354 -18.39 -5.25 4.71
C VAL A 354 -17.63 -4.37 5.70
N ALA A 355 -18.30 -3.51 6.46
CA ALA A 355 -17.66 -2.65 7.46
C ALA A 355 -16.93 -3.46 8.55
N VAL A 356 -17.55 -4.51 9.07
CA VAL A 356 -16.93 -5.39 10.07
C VAL A 356 -15.82 -6.25 9.47
N LEU A 357 -15.96 -6.70 8.22
CA LEU A 357 -14.91 -7.43 7.50
C LEU A 357 -13.69 -6.56 7.21
N ASP A 358 -13.90 -5.28 6.86
CA ASP A 358 -12.85 -4.28 6.69
C ASP A 358 -12.11 -4.06 8.01
N LEU A 359 -12.81 -3.90 9.13
CA LEU A 359 -12.22 -3.80 10.47
C LEU A 359 -11.33 -5.02 10.81
N TYR A 360 -11.84 -6.23 10.59
CA TYR A 360 -11.09 -7.46 10.78
C TYR A 360 -9.88 -7.56 9.84
N GLY A 361 -10.05 -7.17 8.57
CA GLY A 361 -9.01 -7.13 7.56
C GLY A 361 -7.88 -6.16 7.93
N SER A 362 -8.20 -4.95 8.35
CA SER A 362 -7.20 -3.94 8.71
C SER A 362 -6.37 -4.36 9.92
N LEU A 363 -6.99 -4.96 10.94
CA LEU A 363 -6.28 -5.37 12.16
C LEU A 363 -5.49 -6.68 11.98
N TYR A 364 -6.07 -7.67 11.29
CA TYR A 364 -5.58 -9.05 11.27
C TYR A 364 -5.28 -9.60 9.87
N GLY A 365 -5.31 -8.76 8.84
CA GLY A 365 -4.85 -9.08 7.49
C GLY A 365 -3.36 -9.46 7.45
N VAL A 366 -2.99 -10.33 6.51
CA VAL A 366 -1.59 -10.72 6.28
C VAL A 366 -0.85 -9.63 5.50
N HIS A 367 -1.54 -9.05 4.52
CA HIS A 367 -1.08 -7.84 3.85
C HIS A 367 -1.23 -6.66 4.81
N ARG A 368 -0.14 -5.91 5.01
CA ARG A 368 -0.10 -4.80 5.97
C ARG A 368 -0.18 -3.43 5.32
N TRP A 369 0.22 -3.32 4.04
CA TRP A 369 0.28 -2.03 3.37
C TRP A 369 -1.12 -1.42 3.29
N GLY A 370 -1.25 -0.25 3.91
CA GLY A 370 -2.51 0.49 3.99
C GLY A 370 -3.24 0.36 5.31
N ASP A 371 -2.82 -0.56 6.17
CA ASP A 371 -3.48 -0.85 7.44
C ASP A 371 -2.59 -0.54 8.67
N GLU A 372 -1.37 -0.04 8.45
CA GLU A 372 -0.44 0.25 9.54
C GLU A 372 -0.97 1.34 10.49
N MET A 373 -1.64 2.37 9.95
CA MET A 373 -2.25 3.43 10.75
C MET A 373 -3.26 2.84 11.75
N GLN A 374 -4.22 2.06 11.25
CA GLN A 374 -5.31 1.46 12.02
C GLN A 374 -4.79 0.55 13.14
N ARG A 375 -3.70 -0.19 12.88
CA ARG A 375 -3.06 -1.06 13.88
C ARG A 375 -2.32 -0.30 14.98
N SER A 376 -1.92 0.94 14.71
CA SER A 376 -1.24 1.81 15.68
C SER A 376 -2.17 2.77 16.40
N MET A 377 -3.42 2.89 15.96
CA MET A 377 -4.45 3.67 16.65
C MET A 377 -4.78 3.05 18.00
N THR A 378 -5.09 3.90 18.99
CA THR A 378 -5.79 3.45 20.19
C THR A 378 -7.18 2.92 19.83
N ARG A 379 -7.79 2.12 20.72
CA ARG A 379 -9.13 1.58 20.48
C ARG A 379 -10.18 2.67 20.23
N GLY A 380 -10.08 3.79 20.94
CA GLY A 380 -10.96 4.95 20.77
C GLY A 380 -10.79 5.61 19.40
N GLN A 381 -9.54 5.90 19.01
CA GLN A 381 -9.22 6.44 17.68
C GLN A 381 -9.69 5.51 16.56
N LEU A 382 -9.46 4.20 16.69
CA LEU A 382 -9.90 3.22 15.70
C LEU A 382 -11.42 3.20 15.56
N LYS A 383 -12.15 3.23 16.69
CA LYS A 383 -13.61 3.30 16.69
C LYS A 383 -14.10 4.56 15.98
N GLU A 384 -13.55 5.72 16.35
CA GLU A 384 -13.95 7.00 15.77
C GLU A 384 -13.69 7.04 14.26
N PHE A 385 -12.49 6.65 13.83
CA PHE A 385 -12.13 6.57 12.41
C PHE A 385 -13.06 5.62 11.64
N TRP A 386 -13.31 4.43 12.18
CA TRP A 386 -14.14 3.42 11.53
C TRP A 386 -15.59 3.88 11.43
N VAL A 387 -16.17 4.44 12.51
CA VAL A 387 -17.53 4.99 12.50
C VAL A 387 -17.65 6.11 11.47
N ARG A 388 -16.73 7.09 11.47
CA ARG A 388 -16.77 8.24 10.56
C ARG A 388 -16.70 7.80 9.10
N ARG A 389 -15.71 6.96 8.76
CA ARG A 389 -15.54 6.41 7.40
C ARG A 389 -16.80 5.73 6.88
N TRP A 390 -17.43 4.89 7.70
CA TRP A 390 -18.59 4.12 7.28
C TRP A 390 -19.88 4.94 7.31
N SER A 391 -19.97 5.97 8.16
CA SER A 391 -21.08 6.93 8.12
C SER A 391 -21.08 7.81 6.87
N GLU A 392 -19.90 8.21 6.38
CA GLU A 392 -19.77 8.93 5.11
C GLU A 392 -20.15 8.05 3.91
N ALA A 393 -20.05 6.73 4.06
CA ALA A 393 -20.56 5.75 3.10
C ALA A 393 -22.08 5.49 3.23
N GLY A 394 -22.78 6.22 4.09
CA GLY A 394 -24.24 6.18 4.24
C GLY A 394 -24.78 5.28 5.36
N LEU A 395 -23.92 4.77 6.25
CA LEU A 395 -24.35 3.98 7.41
C LEU A 395 -24.67 4.87 8.62
N ASP A 396 -25.53 4.38 9.53
CA ASP A 396 -25.96 5.11 10.72
C ASP A 396 -24.85 5.12 11.78
N ALA A 397 -24.37 6.31 12.15
CA ALA A 397 -23.23 6.46 13.04
C ALA A 397 -23.47 5.92 14.47
N PRO A 398 -24.62 6.19 15.13
CA PRO A 398 -24.95 5.54 16.41
C PRO A 398 -24.96 4.01 16.32
N LEU A 399 -25.60 3.43 15.30
CA LEU A 399 -25.67 1.99 15.11
C LEU A 399 -24.29 1.38 14.83
N LEU A 400 -23.43 2.06 14.07
CA LEU A 400 -22.03 1.68 13.87
C LEU A 400 -21.27 1.67 15.20
N ALA A 401 -21.39 2.72 16.01
CA ALA A 401 -20.69 2.81 17.29
C ALA A 401 -21.07 1.65 18.23
N ASP A 402 -22.35 1.30 18.28
CA ASP A 402 -22.85 0.15 19.04
C ASP A 402 -22.38 -1.18 18.43
N LEU A 403 -22.42 -1.31 17.10
CA LEU A 403 -21.97 -2.50 16.39
C LEU A 403 -20.50 -2.76 16.65
N PHE A 404 -19.66 -1.72 16.60
CA PHE A 404 -18.23 -1.81 16.90
C PHE A 404 -18.01 -2.43 18.28
N ASP A 405 -18.65 -1.88 19.32
CA ASP A 405 -18.50 -2.38 20.68
C ASP A 405 -18.98 -3.84 20.81
N ALA A 406 -20.07 -4.19 20.13
CA ALA A 406 -20.63 -5.53 20.14
C ALA A 406 -19.74 -6.58 19.47
N VAL A 407 -19.14 -6.26 18.31
CA VAL A 407 -18.40 -7.26 17.51
C VAL A 407 -16.92 -7.31 17.80
N ILE A 408 -16.33 -6.25 18.38
CA ILE A 408 -14.88 -6.15 18.31
C ILE A 408 -14.15 -7.16 19.20
N GLY A 409 -14.76 -7.62 20.30
CA GLY A 409 -14.24 -8.76 21.05
C GLY A 409 -14.16 -10.04 20.20
N THR A 410 -15.18 -10.28 19.35
CA THR A 410 -15.20 -11.39 18.39
C THR A 410 -14.15 -11.21 17.31
N VAL A 411 -14.00 -9.99 16.77
CA VAL A 411 -12.96 -9.65 15.79
C VAL A 411 -11.56 -9.95 16.35
N ASP A 412 -11.29 -9.56 17.60
CA ASP A 412 -10.01 -9.79 18.26
C ASP A 412 -9.77 -11.29 18.54
N ALA A 413 -10.79 -12.03 18.99
CA ALA A 413 -10.68 -13.47 19.23
C ALA A 413 -10.38 -14.26 17.94
N LEU A 414 -11.11 -13.97 16.85
CA LEU A 414 -10.87 -14.59 15.55
C LEU A 414 -9.52 -14.16 14.97
N GLY A 415 -9.14 -12.90 15.17
CA GLY A 415 -7.84 -12.36 14.78
C GLY A 415 -6.68 -13.09 15.47
N ALA A 416 -6.77 -13.26 16.78
CA ALA A 416 -5.80 -14.01 17.58
C ALA A 416 -5.70 -15.47 17.12
N ALA A 417 -6.83 -16.13 16.84
CA ALA A 417 -6.85 -17.49 16.29
C ALA A 417 -6.13 -17.57 14.94
N ARG A 418 -6.36 -16.61 14.03
CA ARG A 418 -5.66 -16.53 12.74
C ARG A 418 -4.16 -16.35 12.94
N MET A 419 -3.74 -15.44 13.81
CA MET A 419 -2.32 -15.18 14.07
C MET A 419 -1.63 -16.39 14.72
N ALA A 420 -2.33 -17.13 15.59
CA ALA A 420 -1.83 -18.37 16.17
C ALA A 420 -1.59 -19.44 15.09
N GLU A 421 -2.50 -19.60 14.13
CA GLU A 421 -2.32 -20.54 13.02
C GLU A 421 -1.19 -20.11 12.06
N VAL A 422 -1.04 -18.82 11.79
CA VAL A 422 0.12 -18.29 11.05
C VAL A 422 1.43 -18.57 11.81
N ALA A 423 1.48 -18.32 13.11
CA ALA A 423 2.65 -18.58 13.94
C ALA A 423 2.99 -20.07 14.02
N LYS A 424 1.99 -20.94 14.12
CA LYS A 424 2.16 -22.40 14.09
C LYS A 424 2.71 -22.87 12.75
N SER A 425 2.23 -22.31 11.64
CA SER A 425 2.78 -22.53 10.30
C SER A 425 4.25 -22.10 10.23
N LEU A 426 4.60 -20.90 10.72
CA LEU A 426 5.97 -20.41 10.77
C LEU A 426 6.88 -21.28 11.67
N ARG A 427 6.40 -21.74 12.82
CA ARG A 427 7.17 -22.64 13.70
C ARG A 427 7.46 -23.98 13.03
N ARG A 428 6.47 -24.58 12.35
CA ARG A 428 6.68 -25.80 11.56
C ARG A 428 7.75 -25.58 10.48
N ARG A 429 7.75 -24.41 9.82
CA ARG A 429 8.78 -24.01 8.85
C ARG A 429 10.17 -23.91 9.52
N LEU A 430 10.28 -23.21 10.66
CA LEU A 430 11.55 -23.05 11.37
C LEU A 430 12.10 -24.36 11.93
N GLN A 431 11.24 -25.27 12.40
CA GLN A 431 11.65 -26.60 12.87
C GLN A 431 12.15 -27.48 11.74
N ALA A 432 11.53 -27.39 10.55
CA ALA A 432 12.10 -28.00 9.36
C ALA A 432 13.51 -27.45 9.10
N LEU A 433 13.72 -26.13 9.12
CA LEU A 433 15.04 -25.54 8.84
C LEU A 433 16.12 -25.85 9.92
N ARG A 434 15.73 -26.01 11.20
CA ARG A 434 16.64 -26.27 12.34
C ARG A 434 17.02 -27.74 12.56
N SER A 435 16.51 -28.67 11.76
CA SER A 435 17.01 -30.05 11.75
C SER A 435 18.27 -30.22 10.87
N ARG A 436 18.92 -29.09 10.58
CA ARG A 436 20.30 -28.91 10.14
C ARG A 436 21.16 -28.62 11.37
#